data_AF-A0A081P091-F1
#
_entry.id   AF-A0A081P091-F1
#
_cell.length_a   1.000
_cell.length_b   1.000
_cell.length_c   1.000
_cell.angle_alpha   90.00
_cell.angle_beta   90.00
_cell.angle_gamma   90.00
#
_symmetry.space_group_name_H-M   'P 1'
#
loop_
_entity.id
_entity.type
_entity.pdbx_description
1 polymer ?
#
loop_
_entity_poly.entity_id
_entity_poly.type
_entity_poly.pdbx_seq_one_letter_code
_entity_poly.pdbx_strand_id
1 'polypeptide(L)'
;MKSFNIVLITLFLALILTGCKTDGTQNSPRSSNEEFKTTVDLTKINYLNPELYTDNKDYREMISIINQNVKALNERDEQRYVSSFNSSEPQVKTNAKSSYKTLVGNMDKYVLSLEKAEFKKNDTNPNELQVIVSTEIQQNQQIKKETSAFIFKLEDNIWSLAYID
;
A
#
# COMPACT_ATOMS: atom_id res chain seq x y z
N MET A 1 4.05 45.68 11.61
CA MET A 1 5.50 45.43 11.43
C MET A 1 6.07 44.95 12.75
N LYS A 2 6.44 43.67 12.87
CA LYS A 2 7.09 43.10 14.05
C LYS A 2 8.37 42.42 13.59
N SER A 3 9.48 42.92 14.09
CA SER A 3 10.85 42.53 13.78
C SER A 3 11.20 41.21 14.48
N PHE A 4 11.81 40.27 13.75
CA PHE A 4 12.50 39.14 14.36
C PHE A 4 14.00 39.32 14.19
N ASN A 5 14.67 39.52 15.32
CA ASN A 5 16.10 39.35 15.49
C ASN A 5 16.39 37.84 15.54
N ILE A 6 17.24 37.33 14.66
CA ILE A 6 17.96 36.08 14.93
C ILE A 6 19.45 36.32 14.66
N VAL A 7 20.19 36.03 15.73
CA VAL A 7 21.61 36.22 15.94
C VAL A 7 22.43 35.24 15.08
N LEU A 8 23.48 35.79 14.49
CA LEU A 8 24.58 35.14 13.80
C LEU A 8 25.49 34.43 14.83
N ILE A 9 25.77 33.13 14.67
CA ILE A 9 26.95 32.50 15.28
C ILE A 9 27.66 31.64 14.23
N THR A 10 28.92 32.01 14.01
CA THR A 10 29.90 31.51 13.07
C THR A 10 30.70 30.34 13.64
N LEU A 11 31.07 29.41 12.74
CA LEU A 11 32.40 28.79 12.57
C LEU A 11 33.15 28.16 13.77
N PHE A 12 33.46 26.86 13.69
CA PHE A 12 34.72 26.25 14.16
C PHE A 12 35.08 25.10 13.19
N LEU A 13 35.99 25.35 12.25
CA LEU A 13 37.43 25.07 12.29
C LEU A 13 37.78 23.58 12.44
N ALA A 14 38.33 23.03 11.35
CA ALA A 14 38.97 21.73 11.27
C ALA A 14 40.25 21.65 12.10
N LEU A 15 40.57 20.47 12.65
CA LEU A 15 41.97 20.07 12.84
C LEU A 15 42.15 18.54 12.82
N ILE A 16 42.68 18.08 11.68
CA ILE A 16 43.83 17.18 11.45
C ILE A 16 44.13 16.03 12.46
N LEU A 17 44.35 14.83 11.91
CA LEU A 17 45.59 14.01 11.99
C LEU A 17 45.35 12.50 12.15
N THR A 18 45.74 11.78 11.09
CA THR A 18 46.62 10.59 11.06
C THR A 18 46.46 9.50 12.12
N GLY A 19 46.03 8.33 11.65
CA GLY A 19 46.84 7.12 11.61
C GLY A 19 47.31 6.49 12.92
N CYS A 20 46.73 5.34 13.25
CA CYS A 20 47.44 4.21 13.87
C CYS A 20 46.99 2.91 13.20
N LYS A 21 47.92 2.28 12.47
CA LYS A 21 47.93 0.84 12.19
C LYS A 21 48.75 0.20 13.30
N THR A 22 48.16 -0.71 14.06
CA THR A 22 48.89 -1.78 14.76
C THR A 22 47.95 -2.97 14.96
N ASP A 23 48.50 -4.13 14.62
CA ASP A 23 47.88 -5.45 14.66
C ASP A 23 47.37 -5.85 16.05
N GLY A 24 46.23 -6.53 16.09
CA GLY A 24 45.75 -7.17 17.30
C GLY A 24 44.33 -7.70 17.16
N THR A 25 44.21 -9.03 17.13
CA THR A 25 42.97 -9.80 17.33
C THR A 25 41.88 -9.62 16.27
N GLN A 26 41.83 -10.54 15.29
CA GLN A 26 40.59 -10.87 14.59
C GLN A 26 39.59 -11.52 15.58
N ASN A 27 38.96 -10.70 16.41
CA ASN A 27 37.58 -10.96 16.76
C ASN A 27 36.77 -10.45 15.57
N SER A 28 36.50 -11.32 14.59
CA SER A 28 35.41 -11.06 13.66
C SER A 28 34.17 -10.75 14.49
N PRO A 29 33.55 -9.57 14.36
CA PRO A 29 32.17 -9.44 14.78
C PRO A 29 31.43 -10.45 13.90
N ARG A 30 30.92 -11.52 14.52
CA ARG A 30 29.87 -12.33 13.93
C ARG A 30 28.68 -11.40 13.77
N SER A 31 28.68 -10.65 12.67
CA SER A 31 27.54 -9.89 12.20
C SER A 31 26.56 -10.91 11.63
N SER A 32 25.90 -11.65 12.52
CA SER A 32 24.63 -12.27 12.20
C SER A 32 23.56 -11.20 12.34
N ASN A 33 23.59 -10.21 11.44
CA ASN A 33 22.34 -9.63 10.98
C ASN A 33 21.70 -10.73 10.12
N GLU A 34 21.13 -11.74 10.77
CA GLU A 34 20.08 -12.52 10.13
C GLU A 34 18.96 -11.51 9.88
N GLU A 35 19.00 -10.94 8.67
CA GLU A 35 17.92 -10.17 8.10
C GLU A 35 16.72 -11.12 8.09
N PHE A 36 15.91 -11.06 9.14
CA PHE A 36 14.68 -11.83 9.28
C PHE A 36 13.74 -11.36 8.16
N LYS A 37 13.88 -11.98 6.99
CA LYS A 37 12.99 -11.78 5.87
C LYS A 37 11.71 -12.54 6.17
N THR A 38 10.82 -11.92 6.92
CA THR A 38 9.50 -12.46 7.22
C THR A 38 8.77 -12.68 5.90
N THR A 39 8.71 -13.94 5.47
CA THR A 39 8.08 -14.33 4.22
C THR A 39 6.58 -14.45 4.49
N VAL A 40 5.77 -13.64 3.81
CA VAL A 40 4.31 -13.68 3.95
C VAL A 40 3.78 -14.95 3.30
N ASP A 41 3.01 -15.74 4.06
CA ASP A 41 2.34 -16.94 3.56
C ASP A 41 1.04 -16.55 2.84
N LEU A 42 1.11 -16.47 1.51
CA LEU A 42 -0.02 -16.05 0.68
C LEU A 42 -1.21 -17.03 0.69
N THR A 43 -1.06 -18.23 1.28
CA THR A 43 -2.17 -19.18 1.41
C THR A 43 -3.09 -18.89 2.59
N LYS A 44 -2.66 -18.02 3.51
CA LYS A 44 -3.39 -17.67 4.75
C LYS A 44 -4.06 -16.31 4.70
N ILE A 45 -4.08 -15.67 3.54
CA ILE A 45 -4.72 -14.36 3.39
C ILE A 45 -6.22 -14.52 3.54
N ASN A 46 -6.81 -13.75 4.45
CA ASN A 46 -8.26 -13.75 4.64
C ASN A 46 -8.91 -12.72 3.70
N TYR A 47 -9.66 -13.21 2.72
CA TYR A 47 -10.39 -12.38 1.76
C TYR A 47 -11.84 -12.16 2.19
N LEU A 48 -12.48 -11.11 1.67
CA LEU A 48 -13.91 -10.89 1.89
C LEU A 48 -14.71 -11.99 1.19
N ASN A 49 -15.82 -12.43 1.79
CA ASN A 49 -16.70 -13.41 1.18
C ASN A 49 -17.79 -12.72 0.32
N PRO A 50 -17.75 -12.80 -1.02
CA PRO A 50 -18.75 -12.16 -1.88
C PRO A 50 -20.16 -12.75 -1.69
N GLU A 51 -20.28 -13.99 -1.22
CA GLU A 51 -21.55 -14.68 -1.00
C GLU A 51 -22.36 -14.11 0.17
N LEU A 52 -21.78 -13.22 0.99
CA LEU A 52 -22.52 -12.51 2.03
C LEU A 52 -23.44 -11.40 1.47
N TYR A 53 -23.32 -11.09 0.18
CA TYR A 53 -24.05 -10.02 -0.50
C TYR A 53 -25.00 -10.59 -1.56
N THR A 54 -25.70 -11.69 -1.26
CA THR A 54 -26.60 -12.40 -2.19
C THR A 54 -27.59 -11.47 -2.89
N ASP A 55 -28.16 -10.55 -2.11
CA ASP A 55 -29.29 -9.71 -2.52
C ASP A 55 -28.87 -8.49 -3.36
N ASN A 56 -27.56 -8.24 -3.49
CA ASN A 56 -27.02 -7.13 -4.26
C ASN A 56 -25.86 -7.59 -5.15
N LYS A 57 -26.16 -7.78 -6.44
CA LYS A 57 -25.18 -8.23 -7.45
C LYS A 57 -23.98 -7.31 -7.55
N ASP A 58 -24.20 -6.00 -7.50
CA ASP A 58 -23.14 -4.99 -7.65
C ASP A 58 -22.16 -5.06 -6.47
N TYR A 59 -22.68 -5.25 -5.25
CA TYR A 59 -21.83 -5.38 -4.07
C TYR A 59 -20.98 -6.65 -4.15
N ARG A 60 -21.55 -7.77 -4.59
CA ARG A 60 -20.81 -9.01 -4.82
C ARG A 60 -19.71 -8.84 -5.89
N GLU A 61 -19.99 -8.11 -6.96
CA GLU A 61 -19.02 -7.79 -8.01
C GLU A 61 -17.87 -6.93 -7.47
N MET A 62 -18.16 -5.85 -6.76
CA MET A 62 -17.13 -4.98 -6.16
C MET A 62 -16.24 -5.73 -5.19
N ILE A 63 -16.82 -6.59 -4.33
CA ILE A 63 -16.05 -7.42 -3.39
C ILE A 63 -15.13 -8.40 -4.13
N SER A 64 -15.60 -8.97 -5.24
CA SER A 64 -14.79 -9.83 -6.09
C SER A 64 -13.61 -9.07 -6.70
N ILE A 65 -13.85 -7.83 -7.18
CA ILE A 65 -12.80 -6.96 -7.72
C ILE A 65 -11.76 -6.59 -6.65
N ILE A 66 -12.20 -6.22 -5.43
CA ILE A 66 -11.30 -5.93 -4.30
C ILE A 66 -10.40 -7.12 -4.01
N ASN A 67 -10.98 -8.32 -3.86
CA ASN A 67 -10.23 -9.54 -3.57
C ASN A 67 -9.20 -9.85 -4.67
N GLN A 68 -9.59 -9.73 -5.94
CA GLN A 68 -8.68 -9.95 -7.07
C GLN A 68 -7.55 -8.92 -7.12
N ASN A 69 -7.85 -7.64 -6.86
CA ASN A 69 -6.88 -6.57 -6.83
C ASN A 69 -5.84 -6.77 -5.71
N VAL A 70 -6.32 -7.09 -4.51
CA VAL A 70 -5.46 -7.37 -3.34
C VAL A 70 -4.62 -8.62 -3.56
N LYS A 71 -5.20 -9.67 -4.16
CA LYS A 71 -4.46 -10.87 -4.56
C LYS A 71 -3.34 -10.53 -5.53
N ALA A 72 -3.61 -9.74 -6.57
CA ALA A 72 -2.59 -9.32 -7.53
C ALA A 72 -1.47 -8.48 -6.87
N LEU A 73 -1.80 -7.60 -5.92
CA LEU A 73 -0.82 -6.85 -5.14
C LEU A 73 0.11 -7.79 -4.36
N ASN A 74 -0.46 -8.76 -3.64
CA ASN A 74 0.28 -9.73 -2.83
C ASN A 74 1.15 -10.68 -3.69
N GLU A 75 0.63 -11.10 -4.85
CA GLU A 75 1.33 -11.98 -5.81
C GLU A 75 2.40 -11.25 -6.65
N ARG A 76 2.53 -9.93 -6.46
CA ARG A 76 3.44 -9.07 -7.24
C ARG A 76 3.14 -9.09 -8.75
N ASP A 77 1.86 -9.13 -9.11
CA ASP A 77 1.36 -9.09 -10.49
C ASP A 77 0.81 -7.69 -10.84
N GLU A 78 1.68 -6.84 -11.42
CA GLU A 78 1.32 -5.47 -11.82
C GLU A 78 0.16 -5.47 -12.85
N GLN A 79 0.19 -6.39 -13.81
CA GLN A 79 -0.77 -6.40 -14.91
C GLN A 79 -2.18 -6.70 -14.38
N ARG A 80 -2.32 -7.72 -13.51
CA ARG A 80 -3.61 -8.03 -12.90
C ARG A 80 -4.06 -6.92 -11.95
N TYR A 81 -3.15 -6.32 -11.18
CA TYR A 81 -3.48 -5.20 -10.31
C TYR A 81 -4.07 -4.02 -11.09
N VAL A 82 -3.40 -3.61 -12.18
CA VAL A 82 -3.86 -2.49 -13.03
C VAL A 82 -5.14 -2.84 -13.78
N SER A 83 -5.38 -4.11 -14.12
CA SER A 83 -6.61 -4.54 -14.82
C SER A 83 -7.90 -4.31 -14.04
N SER A 84 -7.83 -4.26 -12.69
CA SER A 84 -8.98 -3.91 -11.85
C SER A 84 -9.45 -2.47 -12.03
N PHE A 85 -8.59 -1.60 -12.60
CA PHE A 85 -8.85 -0.19 -12.88
C PHE A 85 -9.27 0.02 -14.35
N ASN A 86 -10.35 -0.65 -14.75
CA ASN A 86 -10.82 -0.67 -16.13
C ASN A 86 -11.66 0.56 -16.51
N SER A 87 -11.12 1.76 -16.29
CA SER A 87 -11.73 3.01 -16.75
C SER A 87 -11.30 3.33 -18.19
N SER A 88 -12.19 4.01 -18.91
CA SER A 88 -11.91 4.64 -20.20
C SER A 88 -10.91 5.80 -20.11
N GLU A 89 -10.72 6.38 -18.92
CA GLU A 89 -9.77 7.45 -18.65
C GLU A 89 -8.32 6.91 -18.54
N PRO A 90 -7.39 7.22 -19.47
CA PRO A 90 -6.04 6.67 -19.46
C PRO A 90 -5.22 7.02 -18.19
N GLN A 91 -5.56 8.14 -17.56
CA GLN A 91 -4.89 8.61 -16.35
C GLN A 91 -5.13 7.66 -15.16
N VAL A 92 -6.29 7.01 -15.09
CA VAL A 92 -6.64 6.06 -14.02
C VAL A 92 -5.66 4.88 -14.03
N LYS A 93 -5.40 4.28 -15.19
CA LYS A 93 -4.42 3.19 -15.33
C LYS A 93 -2.99 3.64 -15.04
N THR A 94 -2.64 4.87 -15.43
CA THR A 94 -1.33 5.47 -15.13
C THR A 94 -1.14 5.63 -13.62
N ASN A 95 -2.15 6.13 -12.92
CA ASN A 95 -2.14 6.28 -11.47
C ASN A 95 -2.09 4.92 -10.76
N ALA A 96 -2.86 3.93 -11.22
CA ALA A 96 -2.84 2.58 -10.68
C ALA A 96 -1.43 1.95 -10.79
N LYS A 97 -0.75 2.12 -11.93
CA LYS A 97 0.63 1.64 -12.11
C LYS A 97 1.62 2.35 -11.18
N SER A 98 1.47 3.66 -11.00
CA SER A 98 2.30 4.43 -10.06
C SER A 98 2.09 3.99 -8.61
N SER A 99 0.83 3.79 -8.22
CA SER A 99 0.45 3.27 -6.91
C SER A 99 1.07 1.89 -6.67
N TYR A 100 0.89 0.96 -7.61
CA TYR A 100 1.47 -0.38 -7.54
C TYR A 100 2.98 -0.36 -7.27
N LYS A 101 3.72 0.43 -8.05
CA LYS A 101 5.18 0.57 -7.86
C LYS A 101 5.55 1.10 -6.48
N THR A 102 4.76 2.03 -5.94
CA THR A 102 4.99 2.58 -4.61
C THR A 102 4.70 1.52 -3.53
N LEU A 103 3.54 0.86 -3.61
CA LEU A 103 3.12 -0.15 -2.63
C LEU A 103 4.07 -1.35 -2.60
N VAL A 104 4.51 -1.84 -3.76
CA VAL A 104 5.40 -3.00 -3.85
C VAL A 104 6.85 -2.63 -3.66
N GLY A 105 7.33 -1.62 -4.40
CA GLY A 105 8.76 -1.30 -4.48
C GLY A 105 9.27 -0.48 -3.30
N ASN A 106 8.49 0.48 -2.80
CA ASN A 106 8.95 1.39 -1.75
C ASN A 106 8.46 0.98 -0.36
N MET A 107 7.28 0.36 -0.29
CA MET A 107 6.62 0.06 0.98
C MET A 107 6.64 -1.43 1.34
N ASP A 108 7.05 -2.31 0.42
CA ASP A 108 6.95 -3.77 0.51
C ASP A 108 5.61 -4.22 1.16
N LYS A 109 4.51 -3.63 0.67
CA LYS A 109 3.17 -3.81 1.25
C LYS A 109 2.62 -5.19 0.91
N TYR A 110 2.07 -5.87 1.90
CA TYR A 110 1.18 -7.03 1.75
C TYR A 110 -0.10 -6.77 2.55
N VAL A 111 -1.22 -7.23 2.02
CA VAL A 111 -2.49 -7.26 2.77
C VAL A 111 -2.65 -8.66 3.35
N LEU A 112 -2.75 -8.77 4.66
CA LEU A 112 -2.86 -10.04 5.39
C LEU A 112 -4.33 -10.44 5.59
N SER A 113 -5.20 -9.46 5.81
CA SER A 113 -6.64 -9.68 5.93
C SER A 113 -7.45 -8.52 5.36
N LEU A 114 -8.62 -8.85 4.83
CA LEU A 114 -9.71 -7.92 4.55
C LEU A 114 -10.88 -8.27 5.47
N GLU A 115 -11.25 -7.33 6.32
CA GLU A 115 -12.28 -7.46 7.33
C GLU A 115 -13.37 -6.44 7.04
N LYS A 116 -14.63 -6.90 7.00
CA LYS A 116 -15.86 -6.07 6.96
C LYS A 116 -15.88 -4.98 5.87
N ALA A 117 -16.73 -5.15 4.86
CA ALA A 117 -16.99 -4.08 3.90
C ALA A 117 -18.22 -3.24 4.28
N GLU A 118 -18.07 -1.93 4.26
CA GLU A 118 -19.14 -0.94 4.35
C GLU A 118 -19.29 -0.22 3.01
N PHE A 119 -20.52 -0.15 2.50
CA PHE A 119 -20.84 0.44 1.20
C PHE A 119 -21.46 1.81 1.40
N LYS A 120 -20.83 2.83 0.82
CA LYS A 120 -21.32 4.20 0.82
C LYS A 120 -21.63 4.64 -0.60
N LYS A 121 -22.92 4.86 -0.87
CA LYS A 121 -23.38 5.44 -2.13
C LYS A 121 -23.02 6.91 -2.16
N ASN A 122 -22.65 7.41 -3.33
CA ASN A 122 -22.51 8.83 -3.54
C ASN A 122 -23.90 9.41 -3.91
N ASP A 123 -24.47 10.23 -3.03
CA ASP A 123 -25.80 10.82 -3.21
C ASP A 123 -25.89 11.75 -4.43
N THR A 124 -24.73 12.27 -4.89
CA THR A 124 -24.63 13.18 -6.03
C THR A 124 -24.25 12.51 -7.34
N ASN A 125 -23.61 11.33 -7.28
CA ASN A 125 -23.25 10.55 -8.46
C ASN A 125 -23.61 9.08 -8.27
N PRO A 126 -24.77 8.60 -8.79
CA PRO A 126 -25.21 7.22 -8.61
C PRO A 126 -24.29 6.20 -9.32
N ASN A 127 -23.44 6.65 -10.24
CA ASN A 127 -22.46 5.82 -10.92
C ASN A 127 -21.14 5.71 -10.13
N GLU A 128 -21.10 6.19 -8.90
CA GLU A 128 -19.95 6.11 -8.02
C GLU A 128 -20.34 5.50 -6.67
N LEU A 129 -19.51 4.58 -6.18
CA LEU A 129 -19.71 3.94 -4.89
C LEU A 129 -18.37 3.77 -4.19
N GLN A 130 -18.35 4.03 -2.89
CA GLN A 130 -17.20 3.80 -2.03
C GLN A 130 -17.41 2.52 -1.22
N VAL A 131 -16.43 1.62 -1.25
CA VAL A 131 -16.37 0.43 -0.39
C VAL A 131 -15.25 0.62 0.62
N ILE A 132 -15.60 0.79 1.88
CA ILE A 132 -14.66 0.96 2.99
C ILE A 132 -14.39 -0.41 3.61
N VAL A 133 -13.12 -0.79 3.71
CA VAL A 133 -12.69 -2.10 4.21
C VAL A 133 -11.66 -1.92 5.30
N SER A 134 -11.83 -2.61 6.45
CA SER A 134 -10.77 -2.73 7.45
C SER A 134 -9.74 -3.74 6.97
N THR A 135 -8.47 -3.41 7.04
CA THR A 135 -7.40 -4.25 6.52
C THR A 135 -6.32 -4.44 7.57
N GLU A 136 -5.80 -5.64 7.67
CA GLU A 136 -4.52 -5.88 8.33
C GLU A 136 -3.45 -5.96 7.24
N ILE A 137 -2.40 -5.16 7.37
CA ILE A 137 -1.32 -5.10 6.38
C ILE A 137 0.02 -5.35 7.05
N GLN A 138 0.94 -5.92 6.27
CA GLN A 138 2.36 -5.85 6.53
C GLN A 138 2.97 -4.79 5.62
N GLN A 139 3.73 -3.85 6.17
CA GLN A 139 4.43 -2.81 5.42
C GLN A 139 5.83 -2.64 6.02
N ASN A 140 6.88 -2.80 5.22
CA ASN A 140 8.27 -2.73 5.70
C ASN A 140 8.49 -3.53 7.01
N GLN A 141 8.00 -4.78 7.03
CA GLN A 141 8.06 -5.71 8.18
C GLN A 141 7.22 -5.32 9.42
N GLN A 142 6.46 -4.23 9.38
CA GLN A 142 5.54 -3.85 10.44
C GLN A 142 4.12 -4.29 10.11
N ILE A 143 3.43 -4.90 11.07
CA ILE A 143 2.02 -5.24 10.96
C ILE A 143 1.19 -4.11 11.59
N LYS A 144 0.20 -3.62 10.86
CA LYS A 144 -0.76 -2.63 11.36
C LYS A 144 -2.16 -2.89 10.79
N LYS A 145 -3.16 -2.36 11.49
CA LYS A 145 -4.54 -2.28 11.00
C LYS A 145 -4.80 -0.89 10.46
N GLU A 146 -5.42 -0.82 9.30
CA GLU A 146 -5.85 0.43 8.67
C GLU A 146 -7.19 0.24 7.98
N THR A 147 -7.79 1.34 7.56
CA THR A 147 -8.98 1.32 6.72
C THR A 147 -8.58 1.77 5.33
N SER A 148 -9.00 1.03 4.31
CA SER A 148 -8.82 1.41 2.91
C SER A 148 -10.16 1.70 2.27
N ALA A 149 -10.22 2.73 1.43
CA ALA A 149 -11.42 3.07 0.69
C ALA A 149 -11.24 2.76 -0.80
N PHE A 150 -12.01 1.81 -1.31
CA PHE A 150 -12.04 1.46 -2.72
C PHE A 150 -13.15 2.24 -3.40
N ILE A 151 -12.79 3.15 -4.30
CA ILE A 151 -13.75 3.96 -5.05
C ILE A 151 -14.02 3.28 -6.38
N PHE A 152 -15.29 2.95 -6.60
CA PHE A 152 -15.79 2.33 -7.81
C PHE A 152 -16.53 3.32 -8.67
N LYS A 153 -16.35 3.19 -10.00
CA LYS A 153 -17.18 3.85 -11.00
C LYS A 153 -17.87 2.82 -11.89
N LEU A 154 -19.11 3.11 -12.25
CA LEU A 154 -19.91 2.35 -13.20
C LEU A 154 -19.78 2.97 -14.58
N GLU A 155 -19.09 2.28 -15.50
CA GLU A 155 -18.93 2.65 -16.90
C GLU A 155 -19.46 1.49 -17.76
N ASP A 156 -20.32 1.76 -18.73
CA ASP A 156 -20.91 0.73 -19.63
C ASP A 156 -21.54 -0.49 -18.90
N ASN A 157 -22.16 -0.24 -17.74
CA ASN A 157 -22.73 -1.25 -16.84
C ASN A 157 -21.72 -2.22 -16.23
N ILE A 158 -20.44 -1.82 -16.17
CA ILE A 158 -19.37 -2.58 -15.53
C ILE A 158 -18.79 -1.75 -14.40
N TRP A 159 -18.72 -2.34 -13.20
CA TRP A 159 -18.05 -1.71 -12.07
C TRP A 159 -16.53 -1.89 -12.20
N SER A 160 -15.78 -0.81 -11.99
CA SER A 160 -14.32 -0.86 -11.97
C SER A 160 -13.74 0.06 -10.91
N LEU A 161 -12.51 -0.23 -10.45
CA LEU A 161 -11.82 0.66 -9.53
C LEU A 161 -11.42 1.95 -10.26
N ALA A 162 -11.80 3.08 -9.68
CA ALA A 162 -11.29 4.38 -10.09
C ALA A 162 -10.03 4.75 -9.30
N TYR A 163 -10.01 4.44 -8.00
CA TYR A 163 -8.94 4.82 -7.07
C TYR A 163 -9.07 4.07 -5.74
N ILE A 164 -7.97 3.96 -4.99
CA ILE A 164 -7.90 3.40 -3.63
C ILE A 164 -7.23 4.44 -2.73
N ASP A 165 -7.90 4.83 -1.64
CA ASP A 165 -7.37 5.63 -0.53
C ASP A 165 -6.69 4.72 0.52
#